data_AF-A0A2S5LUZ4-F1
#
_entry.id   AF-A0A2S5LUZ4-F1
#
_cell.length_a   1.000
_cell.length_b   1.000
_cell.length_c   1.000
_cell.angle_alpha   90.00
_cell.angle_beta   90.00
_cell.angle_gamma   90.00
#
_symmetry.space_group_name_H-M   'P 1'
#
loop_
_entity.id
_entity.type
_entity.pdbx_description
1 polymer ?
#
loop_
_entity_poly.entity_id
_entity_poly.type
_entity_poly.pdbx_seq_one_letter_code
_entity_poly.pdbx_strand_id
1 'polypeptide(L)' 'MLDARYSVQWKIADRGFVTFDRDQIIAVAQAVRTHVQACFDREAALAEEIEAAPYEQALATINIEGGWPS' A
#
# COMPACT_ATOMS: atom_id res chain seq x y z
N MET A 1 2.94 -20.70 -10.21
CA MET A 1 1.80 -20.18 -11.02
C MET A 1 0.52 -20.71 -10.41
N LEU A 2 -0.51 -19.88 -10.22
CA LEU A 2 -1.81 -20.36 -9.75
C LEU A 2 -2.49 -21.26 -10.80
N ASP A 3 -3.36 -22.17 -10.35
CA ASP A 3 -4.18 -23.02 -11.23
C ASP A 3 -4.96 -22.15 -12.24
N ALA A 4 -4.99 -22.57 -13.50
CA ALA A 4 -5.75 -21.90 -14.57
C ALA A 4 -7.26 -21.81 -14.31
N ARG A 5 -7.80 -22.71 -13.49
CA ARG A 5 -9.22 -22.71 -13.08
C ARG A 5 -9.44 -22.07 -11.71
N TYR A 6 -8.42 -21.41 -11.15
CA TYR A 6 -8.55 -20.75 -9.87
C TYR A 6 -9.65 -19.68 -9.95
N SER A 7 -10.54 -19.70 -8.97
CA SER A 7 -11.49 -18.64 -8.71
C SER A 7 -11.61 -18.43 -7.21
N VAL A 8 -11.88 -17.20 -6.82
CA VAL A 8 -12.07 -16.84 -5.41
C VAL A 8 -13.20 -15.85 -5.27
N GLN A 9 -14.05 -16.08 -4.28
CA GLN A 9 -15.03 -15.09 -3.86
C GLN A 9 -14.35 -14.15 -2.86
N TRP A 10 -14.15 -12.90 -3.26
CA TRP A 10 -13.45 -11.88 -2.48
C TRP A 10 -14.43 -10.85 -1.94
N LYS A 11 -14.26 -10.45 -0.68
CA LYS A 11 -15.08 -9.43 -0.04
C LYS A 11 -14.56 -8.04 -0.40
N ILE A 12 -15.45 -7.16 -0.86
CA ILE A 12 -15.14 -5.77 -1.19
C ILE A 12 -15.65 -4.80 -0.11
N ALA A 13 -15.23 -3.53 -0.20
CA ALA A 13 -15.38 -2.54 0.87
C ALA A 13 -16.83 -2.28 1.30
N ASP A 14 -17.79 -2.41 0.38
CA ASP A 14 -19.22 -2.20 0.62
C ASP A 14 -19.93 -3.41 1.28
N ARG A 15 -19.17 -4.36 1.81
CA ARG A 15 -19.62 -5.65 2.37
C ARG A 15 -20.15 -6.65 1.33
N GLY A 16 -20.11 -6.30 0.03
CA GLY A 16 -20.39 -7.21 -1.07
C GLY A 16 -19.29 -8.23 -1.31
N PHE A 17 -19.59 -9.21 -2.17
CA PHE A 17 -18.63 -10.21 -2.63
C PHE A 17 -18.59 -10.22 -4.16
N VAL A 18 -17.39 -10.35 -4.71
CA VAL A 18 -17.14 -10.50 -6.15
C VAL A 18 -16.34 -11.77 -6.36
N THR A 19 -16.69 -12.56 -7.37
CA THR A 19 -15.86 -13.70 -7.79
C THR A 19 -14.83 -13.21 -8.79
N PHE A 20 -13.55 -13.37 -8.44
CA PHE A 20 -12.44 -13.14 -9.35
C PHE A 20 -11.97 -14.46 -9.94
N ASP A 21 -11.69 -14.46 -11.24
CA ASP A 21 -10.88 -15.52 -11.84
C ASP A 21 -9.38 -15.34 -11.52
N ARG A 22 -8.55 -16.29 -11.97
CA ARG A 22 -7.10 -16.30 -11.77
C ARG A 22 -6.43 -14.98 -12.19
N ASP A 23 -6.74 -14.46 -13.37
CA ASP A 23 -6.02 -13.32 -13.92
C ASP A 23 -6.44 -12.03 -13.21
N GLN A 24 -7.72 -11.92 -12.89
CA GLN A 24 -8.28 -10.82 -12.10
C GLN A 24 -7.69 -10.77 -10.69
N ILE A 25 -7.63 -11.90 -9.97
CA ILE A 25 -7.09 -11.90 -8.60
C ILE A 25 -5.58 -11.60 -8.58
N ILE A 26 -4.83 -12.03 -9.60
CA ILE A 26 -3.41 -11.69 -9.73
C ILE A 26 -3.26 -10.17 -9.93
N ALA A 27 -4.07 -9.56 -10.79
CA ALA A 27 -4.03 -8.12 -11.01
C ALA A 27 -4.38 -7.34 -9.73
N VAL A 28 -5.40 -7.79 -8.98
CA VAL A 28 -5.75 -7.21 -7.67
C VAL A 28 -4.59 -7.34 -6.68
N ALA A 29 -3.98 -8.53 -6.58
CA ALA A 29 -2.85 -8.77 -5.68
C ALA A 29 -1.65 -7.87 -6.02
N GLN A 30 -1.37 -7.66 -7.31
CA GLN A 30 -0.32 -6.75 -7.76
C GLN A 30 -0.65 -5.29 -7.40
N ALA A 31 -1.90 -4.85 -7.60
CA ALA A 31 -2.33 -3.50 -7.24
C ALA A 31 -2.20 -3.24 -5.73
N VAL A 32 -2.69 -4.16 -4.90
CA VAL A 32 -2.56 -4.08 -3.44
C VAL A 32 -1.10 -4.05 -3.02
N ARG A 33 -0.27 -4.96 -3.55
CA ARG A 33 1.17 -4.99 -3.26
C ARG A 33 1.87 -3.70 -3.66
N THR A 34 1.53 -3.12 -4.80
CA THR A 34 2.08 -1.83 -5.24
C THR A 34 1.67 -0.68 -4.34
N HIS A 35 0.41 -0.61 -3.93
CA HIS A 35 -0.07 0.41 -3.00
C HIS A 35 0.63 0.30 -1.64
N VAL A 36 0.73 -0.90 -1.07
CA VAL A 36 1.45 -1.15 0.20
C VAL A 36 2.93 -0.78 0.08
N GLN A 37 3.58 -1.12 -1.04
CA GLN A 37 4.97 -0.72 -1.27
C GLN A 37 5.13 0.80 -1.28
N ALA A 38 4.23 1.53 -1.95
CA ALA A 38 4.28 2.99 -1.99
C ALA A 38 4.11 3.61 -0.58
N CYS A 39 3.33 2.98 0.30
CA CYS A 39 3.28 3.38 1.71
C CYS A 39 4.64 3.20 2.39
N PHE A 40 5.28 2.04 2.23
CA PHE A 40 6.60 1.78 2.83
C PHE A 40 7.70 2.66 2.25
N ASP A 41 7.64 2.99 0.96
CA ASP A 41 8.58 3.92 0.34
C ASP A 41 8.42 5.32 0.95
N ARG A 42 7.18 5.77 1.20
CA ARG A 42 6.93 7.04 1.90
C ARG A 42 7.42 7.01 3.34
N GLU A 43 7.17 5.91 4.05
CA GLU A 43 7.63 5.70 5.43
C GLU A 43 9.16 5.73 5.51
N ALA A 44 9.86 5.05 4.60
CA ALA A 44 11.32 5.04 4.55
C ALA A 44 11.88 6.46 4.36
N ALA A 45 11.30 7.25 3.46
CA ALA A 45 11.69 8.64 3.29
C ALA A 45 11.46 9.48 4.56
N LEU A 46 10.32 9.30 5.24
CA LEU A 46 10.07 9.96 6.53
C LEU A 46 11.08 9.56 7.60
N ALA A 47 11.43 8.28 7.68
CA ALA A 47 12.41 7.79 8.64
C ALA A 47 13.78 8.43 8.40
N GLU A 48 14.21 8.56 7.15
CA GLU A 48 15.45 9.26 6.79
C GLU A 48 15.40 10.76 7.17
N GLU A 49 14.28 11.45 6.92
CA GLU A 49 14.08 12.84 7.32
C GLU A 49 14.19 13.03 8.84
N ILE A 50 13.59 12.10 9.61
CA ILE A 50 13.59 12.13 11.07
C ILE A 50 15.00 11.90 11.62
N GLU A 51 15.71 10.88 11.14
CA GLU A 51 17.07 10.57 11.59
C GLU A 51 18.07 11.69 11.24
N ALA A 52 17.84 12.40 10.14
CA ALA A 52 18.65 13.54 9.74
C ALA A 52 18.37 14.81 10.55
N ALA A 53 17.28 14.87 11.33
CA ALA A 53 16.88 16.09 12.03
C ALA A 53 17.77 16.38 13.26
N PRO A 54 18.51 17.50 13.28
CA PRO A 54 19.50 17.77 14.34
C PRO A 54 18.89 18.25 15.67
N TYR A 55 17.63 18.67 15.69
CA TYR A 55 16.93 19.20 16.87
C TYR A 55 15.41 19.23 16.66
N GLU A 56 14.67 19.43 17.75
CA GLU A 56 13.20 19.38 17.81
C GLU A 56 12.51 20.28 16.77
N GLN A 57 13.00 21.50 16.54
CA GLN A 57 12.41 22.41 15.56
C GLN A 57 12.51 21.88 14.13
N ALA A 58 13.53 21.08 13.79
CA ALA A 58 13.64 20.46 12.48
C ALA A 58 12.61 19.33 12.33
N LEU A 59 12.39 18.53 13.38
CA LEU A 59 11.33 17.50 13.39
C LEU A 59 9.94 18.11 13.17
N ALA A 60 9.67 19.27 13.77
CA ALA A 60 8.38 19.97 13.62
C ALA A 60 8.08 20.42 12.18
N THR A 61 9.07 20.42 11.28
CA THR A 61 8.87 20.77 9.86
C THR A 61 8.55 19.57 8.96
N ILE A 62 8.72 18.34 9.44
CA ILE A 62 8.51 17.13 8.64
C ILE A 62 7.01 16.88 8.47
N ASN A 63 6.54 16.78 7.22
CA ASN A 63 5.14 16.53 6.91
C ASN A 63 4.80 15.03 6.96
N ILE A 64 4.30 14.58 8.10
CA ILE A 64 3.87 13.19 8.31
C ILE A 64 2.45 12.88 7.80
N GLU A 65 1.63 13.90 7.53
CA GLU A 65 0.23 13.74 7.11
C GLU A 65 0.08 13.59 5.59
N GLY A 66 1.08 14.05 4.83
CA GLY A 66 1.05 14.09 3.37
C GLY A 66 2.01 13.13 2.66
N GLY A 67 1.75 12.93 1.37
CA GLY A 67 2.59 12.09 0.49
C GLY A 67 2.26 10.60 0.53
N TRP A 68 1.21 10.19 1.24
CA TRP A 68 0.72 8.82 1.23
C TRP A 68 -0.04 8.50 -0.07
N PRO A 69 0.08 7.28 -0.61
CA PRO A 69 -0.69 6.87 -1.77
C PRO A 69 -2.20 6.86 -1.45
N SER A 70 -3.02 7.32 -2.41
CA SER A 70 -4.49 7.36 -2.32
C SER A 70 -5.14 6.02 -2.63
#